data_AF-A0A239CGZ7-F1
#
_entry.id   AF-A0A239CGZ7-F1
#
_cell.length_a   1.000
_cell.length_b   1.000
_cell.length_c   1.000
_cell.angle_alpha   90.00
_cell.angle_beta   90.00
_cell.angle_gamma   90.00
#
_symmetry.space_group_name_H-M   'P 1'
#
loop_
_entity.id
_entity.type
_entity.pdbx_description
1 polymer ?
#
loop_
_entity_poly.entity_id
_entity_poly.type
_entity_poly.pdbx_seq_one_letter_code
_entity_poly.pdbx_strand_id
1 'polypeptide(L)'
;MSDLGRTLREAREQAGLSLAGMAKRTGYSRGYIGNVETGVRAVTPDVIRKYESVLGEDLKRRQLLLGTISALAAGAAPDTAASIANDINGGRTGMLTGVQTTHATDRAVASLVARNSPSIASLTKWSRSGKALLRVNAAGILAKVGSPTIDNEAVSVLQADGESRELYLTAVLHRVLGLDWDASANLAASSAPLSPDQLQVLKAELSNPNDSGARFCSVLLLSRNQRAEPHITDALLSALRSESSRENLRAIGAALAGVNPLKI
;
A
#
# COMPACT_ATOMS: atom_id res chain seq x y z
N MET A 1 -12.47 11.49 -14.90
CA MET A 1 -11.53 10.36 -15.04
C MET A 1 -12.29 9.09 -14.71
N SER A 2 -12.28 8.08 -15.57
CA SER A 2 -12.86 6.77 -15.24
C SER A 2 -11.94 6.08 -14.23
N ASP A 3 -12.42 5.85 -13.02
CA ASP A 3 -11.73 5.14 -11.92
C ASP A 3 -11.24 3.74 -12.38
N LEU A 4 -11.91 3.18 -13.39
CA LEU A 4 -11.65 1.87 -13.94
C LEU A 4 -10.37 1.81 -14.79
N GLY A 5 -10.01 2.86 -15.54
CA GLY A 5 -8.78 2.87 -16.33
C GLY A 5 -7.53 2.81 -15.45
N ARG A 6 -7.55 3.60 -14.36
CA ARG A 6 -6.52 3.59 -13.32
C ARG A 6 -6.44 2.23 -12.63
N THR A 7 -7.58 1.64 -12.30
CA THR A 7 -7.65 0.29 -11.72
C THR A 7 -6.96 -0.77 -12.61
N LEU A 8 -7.22 -0.74 -13.92
CA LEU A 8 -6.59 -1.67 -14.85
C LEU A 8 -5.07 -1.49 -14.90
N ARG A 9 -4.60 -0.24 -14.85
CA ARG A 9 -3.18 0.09 -14.77
C ARG A 9 -2.53 -0.46 -13.50
N GLU A 10 -3.11 -0.19 -12.35
CA GLU A 10 -2.61 -0.66 -11.06
C GLU A 10 -2.56 -2.19 -11.02
N ALA A 11 -3.61 -2.86 -11.51
CA ALA A 11 -3.65 -4.32 -11.58
C ALA A 11 -2.56 -4.91 -12.49
N ARG A 12 -2.28 -4.26 -13.63
CA ARG A 12 -1.19 -4.64 -14.53
C ARG A 12 0.17 -4.45 -13.88
N GLU A 13 0.41 -3.29 -13.28
CA GLU A 13 1.70 -2.94 -12.66
C GLU A 13 2.01 -3.85 -11.47
N GLN A 14 1.02 -4.13 -10.62
CA GLN A 14 1.17 -5.07 -9.49
C GLN A 14 1.36 -6.53 -9.93
N ALA A 15 0.96 -6.89 -11.15
CA ALA A 15 1.27 -8.19 -11.74
C ALA A 15 2.68 -8.24 -12.36
N GLY A 16 3.49 -7.18 -12.19
CA GLY A 16 4.84 -7.07 -12.76
C GLY A 16 4.84 -7.00 -14.28
N LEU A 17 3.74 -6.57 -14.90
CA LEU A 17 3.63 -6.48 -16.36
C LEU A 17 3.87 -5.05 -16.83
N SER A 18 4.84 -4.87 -17.71
CA SER A 18 4.98 -3.62 -18.47
C SER A 18 3.82 -3.44 -19.46
N LEU A 19 3.60 -2.21 -19.95
CA LEU A 19 2.65 -1.95 -21.04
C LEU A 19 2.94 -2.82 -22.28
N ALA A 20 4.21 -3.07 -22.58
CA ALA A 20 4.62 -3.94 -23.68
C ALA A 20 4.32 -5.42 -23.40
N GLY A 21 4.56 -5.87 -22.16
CA GLY A 21 4.21 -7.22 -21.71
C GLY A 21 2.70 -7.46 -21.78
N MET A 22 1.90 -6.48 -21.36
CA MET A 22 0.44 -6.55 -21.42
C MET A 22 -0.08 -6.50 -22.85
N ALA A 23 0.49 -5.65 -23.71
CA ALA A 23 0.18 -5.59 -25.14
C ALA A 23 0.37 -6.95 -25.81
N LYS A 24 1.51 -7.60 -25.55
CA LYS A 24 1.82 -8.93 -26.11
C LYS A 24 0.80 -9.99 -25.68
N ARG A 25 0.34 -9.95 -24.42
CA ARG A 25 -0.57 -10.96 -23.86
C ARG A 25 -2.04 -10.72 -24.21
N THR A 26 -2.45 -9.45 -24.38
CA THR A 26 -3.84 -9.09 -24.73
C THR A 26 -4.08 -9.05 -26.24
N GLY A 27 -3.03 -8.83 -27.03
CA GLY A 27 -3.11 -8.59 -28.47
C GLY A 27 -3.40 -7.13 -28.85
N TYR A 28 -3.53 -6.23 -27.87
CA TYR A 28 -3.67 -4.80 -28.13
C TYR A 28 -2.32 -4.12 -28.36
N SER A 29 -2.33 -2.94 -28.99
CA SER A 29 -1.13 -2.12 -29.08
C SER A 29 -0.78 -1.47 -27.74
N ARG A 30 0.51 -1.25 -27.50
CA ARG A 30 1.02 -0.52 -26.31
C ARG A 30 0.32 0.83 -26.12
N GLY A 31 0.14 1.57 -27.21
CA GLY A 31 -0.53 2.88 -27.18
C GLY A 31 -2.03 2.78 -26.88
N TYR A 32 -2.71 1.75 -27.38
CA TYR A 32 -4.12 1.52 -27.04
C TYR A 32 -4.30 1.26 -25.54
N ILE A 33 -3.47 0.37 -24.98
CA ILE A 33 -3.50 0.09 -23.54
C ILE A 33 -3.22 1.34 -22.72
N GLY A 34 -2.16 2.10 -23.04
CA GLY A 34 -1.83 3.33 -22.33
C GLY A 34 -2.96 4.36 -22.37
N ASN A 35 -3.63 4.50 -23.52
CA ASN A 35 -4.77 5.41 -23.66
C ASN A 35 -5.99 4.96 -22.84
N VAL A 36 -6.24 3.65 -22.74
CA VAL A 36 -7.33 3.14 -21.91
C VAL A 36 -7.03 3.33 -20.41
N GLU A 37 -5.80 3.02 -20.00
CA GLU A 37 -5.35 3.15 -18.61
C GLU A 37 -5.31 4.60 -18.10
N THR A 38 -5.04 5.55 -18.99
CA THR A 38 -5.04 7.00 -18.68
C THR A 38 -6.42 7.64 -18.85
N GLY A 39 -7.42 6.90 -19.30
CA GLY A 39 -8.78 7.39 -19.52
C GLY A 39 -8.98 8.23 -20.78
N VAL A 40 -7.96 8.31 -21.66
CA VAL A 40 -8.06 8.92 -22.99
C VAL A 40 -8.99 8.11 -23.89
N ARG A 41 -9.02 6.78 -23.72
CA ARG A 41 -10.00 5.88 -24.33
C ARG A 41 -10.85 5.23 -23.25
N ALA A 42 -12.13 5.02 -23.54
CA ALA A 42 -13.06 4.37 -22.62
C ALA A 42 -12.64 2.91 -22.38
N VAL A 43 -12.79 2.45 -21.14
CA VAL A 43 -12.65 1.03 -20.79
C VAL A 43 -13.89 0.29 -21.30
N THR A 44 -13.72 -0.57 -22.30
CA THR A 44 -14.82 -1.38 -22.83
C THR A 44 -14.92 -2.74 -22.15
N PRO A 45 -16.07 -3.43 -22.21
CA PRO A 45 -16.20 -4.81 -21.71
C PRO A 45 -15.21 -5.81 -22.36
N ASP A 46 -14.78 -5.55 -23.59
CA ASP A 46 -13.75 -6.35 -24.25
C ASP A 46 -12.37 -6.15 -23.61
N VAL A 47 -12.01 -4.90 -23.31
CA VAL A 47 -10.78 -4.59 -22.56
C VAL A 47 -10.80 -5.29 -21.21
N ILE A 48 -11.93 -5.23 -20.49
CA ILE A 48 -12.09 -5.91 -19.21
C ILE A 48 -11.83 -7.41 -19.36
N ARG A 49 -12.51 -8.09 -20.29
CA ARG A 49 -12.32 -9.53 -20.52
C ARG A 49 -10.89 -9.90 -20.91
N LYS A 50 -10.21 -9.07 -21.70
CA LYS A 50 -8.81 -9.28 -22.05
C LYS A 50 -7.89 -9.12 -20.85
N TYR A 51 -8.12 -8.12 -20.02
CA TYR A 51 -7.40 -7.96 -18.76
C TYR A 51 -7.64 -9.14 -17.82
N GLU A 52 -8.88 -9.59 -17.68
CA GLU A 52 -9.22 -10.78 -16.89
C GLU A 52 -8.56 -12.05 -17.44
N SER A 53 -8.46 -12.20 -18.76
CA SER A 53 -7.83 -13.39 -19.35
C SER A 53 -6.31 -13.44 -19.12
N VAL A 54 -5.66 -12.28 -18.97
CA VAL A 54 -4.21 -12.17 -18.76
C VAL A 54 -3.85 -12.16 -17.28
N LEU A 55 -4.70 -11.55 -16.45
CA LEU A 55 -4.48 -11.33 -15.02
C LEU A 55 -5.30 -12.28 -14.13
N GLY A 56 -6.20 -13.09 -14.71
CA GLY A 56 -6.92 -14.17 -14.04
C GLY A 56 -7.97 -13.74 -13.00
N GLU A 57 -8.16 -14.60 -12.00
CA GLU A 57 -9.01 -14.41 -10.79
C GLU A 57 -8.69 -13.10 -10.04
N ASP A 58 -7.46 -12.61 -10.14
CA ASP A 58 -7.00 -11.41 -9.43
C ASP A 58 -7.64 -10.12 -9.98
N LEU A 59 -8.00 -10.09 -11.27
CA LEU A 59 -8.69 -8.93 -11.84
C LEU A 59 -10.19 -8.95 -11.55
N LYS A 60 -10.82 -10.14 -11.56
CA LYS A 60 -12.23 -10.31 -11.20
C LYS A 60 -12.47 -9.99 -9.73
N ARG A 61 -11.58 -10.42 -8.85
CA ARG A 61 -11.58 -10.07 -7.42
C ARG A 61 -11.35 -8.58 -7.22
N ARG A 62 -10.40 -7.96 -7.93
CA ARG A 62 -10.17 -6.50 -7.88
C ARG A 62 -11.31 -5.67 -8.47
N GLN A 63 -11.99 -6.08 -9.53
CA GLN A 63 -13.12 -5.31 -10.08
C GLN A 63 -14.35 -5.40 -9.19
N LEU A 64 -14.61 -6.59 -8.63
CA LEU A 64 -15.64 -6.74 -7.62
C LEU A 64 -15.28 -5.88 -6.40
N LEU A 65 -14.03 -5.93 -5.93
CA LEU A 65 -13.53 -5.18 -4.77
C LEU A 65 -13.44 -3.67 -4.99
N LEU A 66 -12.94 -3.18 -6.11
CA LEU A 66 -12.83 -1.75 -6.38
C LEU A 66 -14.20 -1.16 -6.76
N GLY A 67 -15.05 -1.90 -7.45
CA GLY A 67 -16.45 -1.51 -7.65
C GLY A 67 -17.22 -1.41 -6.33
N THR A 68 -17.04 -2.39 -5.42
CA THR A 68 -17.64 -2.37 -4.09
C THR A 68 -16.99 -1.36 -3.15
N ILE A 69 -15.67 -1.20 -3.18
CA ILE A 69 -14.93 -0.29 -2.30
C ILE A 69 -15.07 1.15 -2.75
N SER A 70 -15.08 1.46 -4.05
CA SER A 70 -15.43 2.80 -4.54
C SER A 70 -16.89 3.13 -4.20
N ALA A 71 -17.81 2.15 -4.27
CA ALA A 71 -19.18 2.33 -3.77
C ALA A 71 -19.23 2.53 -2.24
N LEU A 72 -18.39 1.85 -1.46
CA LEU A 72 -18.30 2.02 0.00
C LEU A 72 -17.67 3.35 0.40
N ALA A 73 -16.61 3.76 -0.27
CA ALA A 73 -15.98 5.07 -0.11
C ALA A 73 -16.95 6.21 -0.48
N ALA A 74 -17.88 5.95 -1.42
CA ALA A 74 -18.97 6.85 -1.77
C ALA A 74 -20.24 6.70 -0.90
N GLY A 75 -20.24 5.83 0.11
CA GLY A 75 -21.40 5.59 0.99
C GLY A 75 -22.61 4.91 0.34
N ALA A 76 -22.43 4.33 -0.85
CA ALA A 76 -23.50 3.82 -1.71
C ALA A 76 -23.79 2.31 -1.58
N ALA A 77 -23.12 1.58 -0.68
CA ALA A 77 -23.25 0.10 -0.58
C ALA A 77 -23.15 -0.46 0.86
N PRO A 78 -24.05 -0.11 1.79
CA PRO A 78 -24.00 -0.57 3.20
C PRO A 78 -23.99 -2.11 3.36
N ASP A 79 -24.72 -2.86 2.54
CA ASP A 79 -24.76 -4.34 2.61
C ASP A 79 -23.41 -4.97 2.27
N THR A 80 -22.66 -4.33 1.38
CA THR A 80 -21.33 -4.77 0.98
C THR A 80 -20.32 -4.57 2.12
N ALA A 81 -20.42 -3.47 2.86
CA ALA A 81 -19.57 -3.19 4.02
C ALA A 81 -19.78 -4.24 5.11
N ALA A 82 -21.05 -4.57 5.38
CA ALA A 82 -21.41 -5.62 6.32
C ALA A 82 -20.86 -6.98 5.88
N SER A 83 -20.94 -7.30 4.58
CA SER A 83 -20.36 -8.53 4.02
C SER A 83 -18.84 -8.59 4.21
N ILE A 84 -18.13 -7.50 3.95
CA ILE A 84 -16.67 -7.44 4.13
C ILE A 84 -16.29 -7.67 5.59
N ALA A 85 -16.94 -6.98 6.52
CA ALA A 85 -16.69 -7.16 7.95
C ALA A 85 -17.02 -8.59 8.40
N ASN A 86 -18.11 -9.18 7.90
CA ASN A 86 -18.49 -10.56 8.18
C ASN A 86 -17.51 -11.58 7.60
N ASP A 87 -16.96 -11.34 6.43
CA ASP A 87 -15.94 -12.18 5.81
C ASP A 87 -14.65 -12.17 6.63
N ILE A 88 -14.20 -10.98 7.02
CA ILE A 88 -13.01 -10.83 7.88
C ILE A 88 -13.26 -11.53 9.22
N ASN A 89 -14.41 -11.29 9.86
CA ASN A 89 -14.78 -11.92 11.13
C ASN A 89 -14.89 -13.44 11.03
N GLY A 90 -15.41 -13.94 9.90
CA GLY A 90 -15.53 -15.37 9.60
C GLY A 90 -14.22 -16.03 9.17
N GLY A 91 -13.10 -15.32 9.17
CA GLY A 91 -11.81 -15.88 8.80
C GLY A 91 -11.61 -16.07 7.29
N ARG A 92 -12.47 -15.47 6.44
CA ARG A 92 -12.39 -15.60 4.98
C ARG A 92 -11.37 -14.61 4.42
N THR A 93 -10.22 -15.13 3.98
CA THR A 93 -9.10 -14.32 3.49
C THR A 93 -9.19 -13.94 2.01
N GLY A 94 -10.21 -14.41 1.30
CA GLY A 94 -10.31 -14.31 -0.16
C GLY A 94 -10.00 -12.90 -0.67
N MET A 95 -10.70 -11.89 -0.13
CA MET A 95 -10.51 -10.47 -0.50
C MET A 95 -9.06 -9.97 -0.39
N LEU A 96 -8.27 -10.50 0.55
CA LEU A 96 -6.92 -10.01 0.88
C LEU A 96 -5.82 -10.93 0.35
N THR A 97 -6.15 -11.88 -0.53
CA THR A 97 -5.19 -12.84 -1.10
C THR A 97 -5.15 -12.74 -2.62
N GLY A 98 -4.04 -13.21 -3.22
CA GLY A 98 -3.82 -13.22 -4.67
C GLY A 98 -2.99 -12.03 -5.14
N VAL A 99 -3.33 -10.85 -4.63
CA VAL A 99 -2.69 -9.59 -5.03
C VAL A 99 -2.59 -8.58 -3.90
N GLN A 100 -1.67 -7.63 -4.02
CA GLN A 100 -1.53 -6.53 -3.07
C GLN A 100 -2.71 -5.56 -3.19
N THR A 101 -3.30 -5.16 -2.05
CA THR A 101 -4.36 -4.16 -1.99
C THR A 101 -3.80 -2.75 -2.19
N THR A 102 -4.64 -1.85 -2.68
CA THR A 102 -4.25 -0.44 -2.88
C THR A 102 -4.43 0.37 -1.60
N HIS A 103 -3.73 1.49 -1.48
CA HIS A 103 -3.90 2.40 -0.34
C HIS A 103 -5.36 2.85 -0.14
N ALA A 104 -6.09 3.12 -1.24
CA ALA A 104 -7.51 3.48 -1.17
C ALA A 104 -8.37 2.33 -0.64
N THR A 105 -8.08 1.10 -1.08
CA THR A 105 -8.72 -0.12 -0.59
C THR A 105 -8.49 -0.29 0.91
N ASP A 106 -7.23 -0.21 1.34
CA ASP A 106 -6.88 -0.36 2.74
C ASP A 106 -7.60 0.66 3.63
N ARG A 107 -7.66 1.93 3.20
CA ARG A 107 -8.35 2.99 3.95
C ARG A 107 -9.86 2.74 4.08
N ALA A 108 -10.49 2.30 2.99
CA ALA A 108 -11.92 2.01 3.03
C ALA A 108 -12.20 0.85 3.99
N VAL A 109 -11.45 -0.24 3.89
CA VAL A 109 -11.61 -1.39 4.80
C VAL A 109 -11.27 -0.99 6.24
N ALA A 110 -10.21 -0.23 6.48
CA ALA A 110 -9.81 0.25 7.80
C ALA A 110 -10.94 1.05 8.47
N SER A 111 -11.57 1.96 7.74
CA SER A 111 -12.73 2.73 8.22
C SER A 111 -13.89 1.83 8.66
N LEU A 112 -14.16 0.76 7.90
CA LEU A 112 -15.22 -0.21 8.20
C LEU A 112 -14.91 -1.06 9.44
N VAL A 113 -13.66 -1.48 9.60
CA VAL A 113 -13.27 -2.40 10.67
C VAL A 113 -12.81 -1.70 11.95
N ALA A 114 -12.61 -0.38 11.94
CA ALA A 114 -12.00 0.37 13.04
C ALA A 114 -12.67 0.15 14.41
N ARG A 115 -13.97 -0.13 14.43
CA ARG A 115 -14.76 -0.38 15.65
C ARG A 115 -15.16 -1.85 15.84
N ASN A 116 -14.70 -2.74 14.96
CA ASN A 116 -15.02 -4.17 14.97
C ASN A 116 -13.82 -4.95 15.51
N SER A 117 -13.80 -5.18 16.82
CA SER A 117 -12.68 -5.87 17.51
C SER A 117 -12.38 -7.26 16.92
N PRO A 118 -13.38 -8.10 16.58
CA PRO A 118 -13.13 -9.36 15.86
C PRO A 118 -12.42 -9.21 14.51
N SER A 119 -12.76 -8.17 13.73
CA SER A 119 -12.10 -7.90 12.45
C SER A 119 -10.64 -7.51 12.65
N ILE A 120 -10.38 -6.61 13.61
CA ILE A 120 -9.01 -6.22 13.98
C ILE A 120 -8.21 -7.43 14.44
N ALA A 121 -8.75 -8.29 15.29
CA ALA A 121 -8.07 -9.49 15.74
C ALA A 121 -7.72 -10.45 14.59
N SER A 122 -8.62 -10.60 13.61
CA SER A 122 -8.39 -11.43 12.43
C SER A 122 -7.29 -10.83 11.54
N LEU A 123 -7.32 -9.53 11.29
CA LEU A 123 -6.30 -8.81 10.54
C LEU A 123 -4.93 -8.89 11.24
N THR A 124 -4.87 -8.69 12.56
CA THR A 124 -3.63 -8.86 13.35
C THR A 124 -3.09 -10.27 13.28
N LYS A 125 -3.95 -11.29 13.33
CA LYS A 125 -3.51 -12.68 13.14
C LYS A 125 -2.93 -12.88 11.74
N TRP A 126 -3.60 -12.36 10.72
CA TRP A 126 -3.18 -12.52 9.33
C TRP A 126 -1.92 -11.75 8.98
N SER A 127 -1.70 -10.56 9.54
CA SER A 127 -0.47 -9.78 9.36
C SER A 127 0.76 -10.52 9.90
N ARG A 128 0.59 -11.32 10.96
CA ARG A 128 1.67 -12.10 11.59
C ARG A 128 1.94 -13.44 10.94
N SER A 129 0.90 -14.20 10.58
CA SER A 129 1.04 -15.62 10.21
C SER A 129 0.50 -15.98 8.83
N GLY A 130 0.02 -15.00 8.05
CA GLY A 130 -0.45 -15.23 6.69
C GLY A 130 0.67 -15.58 5.70
N LYS A 131 0.28 -15.90 4.47
CA LYS A 131 1.21 -15.86 3.32
C LYS A 131 1.59 -14.40 3.01
N ALA A 132 2.73 -14.19 2.35
CA ALA A 132 3.31 -12.89 2.02
C ALA A 132 2.28 -11.77 1.72
N LEU A 133 1.47 -11.97 0.68
CA LEU A 133 0.47 -11.00 0.24
C LEU A 133 -0.63 -10.75 1.27
N LEU A 134 -1.07 -11.79 1.97
CA LEU A 134 -2.06 -11.64 3.03
C LEU A 134 -1.49 -10.85 4.22
N ARG A 135 -0.20 -11.08 4.55
CA ARG A 135 0.47 -10.36 5.63
C ARG A 135 0.55 -8.87 5.33
N VAL A 136 1.06 -8.50 4.15
CA VAL A 136 1.19 -7.10 3.76
C VAL A 136 -0.16 -6.41 3.60
N ASN A 137 -1.18 -7.07 3.06
CA ASN A 137 -2.52 -6.47 2.92
C ASN A 137 -3.19 -6.24 4.27
N ALA A 138 -3.07 -7.21 5.19
CA ALA A 138 -3.60 -7.07 6.53
C ALA A 138 -2.85 -5.96 7.32
N ALA A 139 -1.51 -5.92 7.24
CA ALA A 139 -0.71 -4.84 7.80
C ALA A 139 -1.05 -3.47 7.18
N GLY A 140 -1.28 -3.45 5.86
CA GLY A 140 -1.84 -2.36 5.08
C GLY A 140 -3.05 -1.76 5.76
N ILE A 141 -4.12 -2.53 5.90
CA ILE A 141 -5.36 -2.09 6.54
C ILE A 141 -5.13 -1.61 7.97
N LEU A 142 -4.40 -2.37 8.79
CA LEU A 142 -4.14 -2.02 10.20
C LEU A 142 -3.44 -0.66 10.32
N ALA A 143 -2.46 -0.37 9.46
CA ALA A 143 -1.74 0.90 9.46
C ALA A 143 -2.61 2.12 9.13
N LYS A 144 -3.81 1.92 8.58
CA LYS A 144 -4.77 2.98 8.22
C LYS A 144 -5.91 3.14 9.24
N VAL A 145 -5.92 2.36 10.32
CA VAL A 145 -7.01 2.43 11.33
C VAL A 145 -6.93 3.71 12.17
N GLY A 146 -5.73 4.25 12.39
CA GLY A 146 -5.54 5.49 13.15
C GLY A 146 -5.70 5.32 14.66
N SER A 147 -5.37 4.14 15.19
CA SER A 147 -5.33 3.86 16.62
C SER A 147 -3.89 3.54 17.03
N PRO A 148 -3.31 4.21 18.05
CA PRO A 148 -1.91 4.01 18.43
C PRO A 148 -1.56 2.55 18.73
N THR A 149 -2.46 1.77 19.33
CA THR A 149 -2.22 0.36 19.62
C THR A 149 -2.19 -0.50 18.35
N ILE A 150 -3.03 -0.18 17.38
CA ILE A 150 -3.11 -0.91 16.11
C ILE A 150 -1.97 -0.48 15.17
N ASP A 151 -1.61 0.80 15.20
CA ASP A 151 -0.44 1.33 14.49
C ASP A 151 0.84 0.66 14.96
N ASN A 152 1.02 0.47 16.28
CA ASN A 152 2.17 -0.27 16.82
C ASN A 152 2.23 -1.70 16.25
N GLU A 153 1.09 -2.37 16.13
CA GLU A 153 1.02 -3.72 15.59
C GLU A 153 1.44 -3.75 14.11
N ALA A 154 0.88 -2.85 13.30
CA ALA A 154 1.19 -2.77 11.88
C ALA A 154 2.68 -2.49 11.65
N VAL A 155 3.23 -1.51 12.38
CA VAL A 155 4.65 -1.15 12.28
C VAL A 155 5.55 -2.28 12.78
N SER A 156 5.19 -2.98 13.88
CA SER A 156 5.94 -4.13 14.38
C SER A 156 6.06 -5.24 13.32
N VAL A 157 4.97 -5.51 12.58
CA VAL A 157 4.98 -6.49 11.48
C VAL A 157 5.94 -6.05 10.37
N LEU A 158 5.87 -4.78 9.94
CA LEU A 158 6.76 -4.24 8.90
C LEU A 158 8.23 -4.22 9.36
N GLN A 159 8.49 -4.03 10.65
CA GLN A 159 9.85 -4.10 11.19
C GLN A 159 10.38 -5.54 11.19
N ALA A 160 9.58 -6.51 11.64
CA ALA A 160 10.00 -7.90 11.80
C ALA A 160 10.07 -8.69 10.48
N ASP A 161 9.17 -8.43 9.53
CA ASP A 161 9.05 -9.21 8.29
C ASP A 161 9.58 -8.45 7.07
N GLY A 162 10.72 -8.91 6.55
CA GLY A 162 11.35 -8.31 5.37
C GLY A 162 10.52 -8.38 4.10
N GLU A 163 9.78 -9.47 3.89
CA GLU A 163 8.97 -9.65 2.68
C GLU A 163 7.76 -8.69 2.68
N SER A 164 7.03 -8.61 3.79
CA SER A 164 5.94 -7.62 3.93
C SER A 164 6.45 -6.20 3.85
N ARG A 165 7.62 -5.92 4.44
CA ARG A 165 8.25 -4.60 4.38
C ARG A 165 8.58 -4.17 2.96
N GLU A 166 9.20 -5.04 2.16
CA GLU A 166 9.56 -4.74 0.78
C GLU A 166 8.33 -4.44 -0.08
N LEU A 167 7.27 -5.26 0.04
CA LEU A 167 6.00 -5.05 -0.64
C LEU A 167 5.33 -3.74 -0.21
N TYR A 168 5.33 -3.44 1.08
CA TYR A 168 4.74 -2.20 1.61
C TYR A 168 5.52 -0.97 1.14
N LEU A 169 6.84 -1.02 1.21
CA LEU A 169 7.72 0.08 0.80
C LEU A 169 7.62 0.35 -0.70
N THR A 170 7.49 -0.70 -1.52
CA THR A 170 7.19 -0.60 -2.95
C THR A 170 5.89 0.18 -3.20
N ALA A 171 4.80 -0.19 -2.50
CA ALA A 171 3.52 0.50 -2.62
C ALA A 171 3.57 1.96 -2.14
N VAL A 172 4.33 2.24 -1.08
CA VAL A 172 4.56 3.60 -0.59
C VAL A 172 5.33 4.41 -1.62
N LEU A 173 6.45 3.91 -2.15
CA LEU A 173 7.25 4.63 -3.15
C LEU A 173 6.46 4.91 -4.43
N HIS A 174 5.68 3.95 -4.92
CA HIS A 174 4.80 4.13 -6.08
C HIS A 174 3.79 5.26 -5.85
N ARG A 175 3.10 5.25 -4.69
CA ARG A 175 2.08 6.24 -4.35
C ARG A 175 2.67 7.62 -4.06
N VAL A 176 3.71 7.67 -3.23
CA VAL A 176 4.26 8.88 -2.64
C VAL A 176 5.14 9.61 -3.64
N LEU A 177 6.02 8.88 -4.32
CA LEU A 177 6.97 9.45 -5.26
C LEU A 177 6.46 9.44 -6.71
N GLY A 178 5.33 8.79 -6.98
CA GLY A 178 4.75 8.69 -8.32
C GLY A 178 5.60 7.85 -9.30
N LEU A 179 6.48 7.00 -8.77
CA LEU A 179 7.32 6.10 -9.57
C LEU A 179 6.49 4.96 -10.15
N ASP A 180 6.90 4.38 -11.27
CA ASP A 180 6.31 3.12 -11.70
C ASP A 180 6.64 1.99 -10.71
N TRP A 181 5.90 0.89 -10.79
CA TRP A 181 6.02 -0.20 -9.82
C TRP A 181 7.40 -0.87 -9.84
N ASP A 182 7.99 -1.08 -11.02
CA ASP A 182 9.30 -1.72 -11.15
C ASP A 182 10.41 -0.83 -10.57
N ALA A 183 10.37 0.48 -10.86
CA ALA A 183 11.27 1.46 -10.27
C ALA A 183 11.10 1.54 -8.75
N SER A 184 9.85 1.46 -8.27
CA SER A 184 9.54 1.44 -6.84
C SER A 184 10.11 0.20 -6.15
N ALA A 185 9.94 -0.98 -6.76
CA ALA A 185 10.45 -2.25 -6.22
C ALA A 185 11.98 -2.27 -6.21
N ASN A 186 12.61 -1.84 -7.31
CA ASN A 186 14.07 -1.72 -7.39
C ASN A 186 14.61 -0.75 -6.33
N LEU A 187 13.95 0.40 -6.15
CA LEU A 187 14.35 1.37 -5.14
C LEU A 187 14.13 0.82 -3.72
N ALA A 188 13.04 0.09 -3.48
CA ALA A 188 12.75 -0.53 -2.19
C ALA A 188 13.80 -1.56 -1.76
N ALA A 189 14.24 -2.38 -2.70
CA ALA A 189 15.26 -3.40 -2.50
C ALA A 189 16.69 -2.85 -2.45
N SER A 190 16.92 -1.64 -2.99
CA SER A 190 18.25 -1.04 -3.07
C SER A 190 18.60 -0.10 -1.90
N SER A 191 19.88 0.28 -1.84
CA SER A 191 20.38 1.39 -1.01
C SER A 191 20.77 2.60 -1.85
N ALA A 192 20.15 2.75 -3.03
CA ALA A 192 20.43 3.88 -3.91
C ALA A 192 20.09 5.21 -3.19
N PRO A 193 20.91 6.26 -3.38
CA PRO A 193 20.62 7.57 -2.83
C PRO A 193 19.34 8.14 -3.45
N LEU A 194 18.56 8.84 -2.63
CA LEU A 194 17.35 9.52 -3.08
C LEU A 194 17.67 10.95 -3.53
N SER A 195 16.91 11.45 -4.51
CA SER A 195 17.04 12.85 -4.93
C SER A 195 16.50 13.80 -3.83
N PRO A 196 16.95 15.07 -3.80
CA PRO A 196 16.41 16.06 -2.87
C PRO A 196 14.88 16.20 -2.92
N ASP A 197 14.29 16.13 -4.11
CA ASP A 197 12.82 16.19 -4.28
C ASP A 197 12.14 14.97 -3.66
N GLN A 198 12.68 13.77 -3.87
CA GLN A 198 12.14 12.55 -3.26
C GLN A 198 12.23 12.62 -1.72
N LEU A 199 13.34 13.11 -1.19
CA LEU A 199 13.52 13.31 0.25
C LEU A 199 12.52 14.32 0.80
N GLN A 200 12.25 15.40 0.09
CA GLN A 200 11.28 16.41 0.51
C GLN A 200 9.86 15.84 0.61
N VAL A 201 9.46 15.00 -0.35
CA VAL A 201 8.16 14.33 -0.31
C VAL A 201 8.09 13.34 0.86
N LEU A 202 9.15 12.56 1.10
CA LEU A 202 9.19 11.62 2.24
C LEU A 202 9.17 12.33 3.60
N LYS A 203 9.81 13.49 3.74
CA LYS A 203 9.73 14.33 4.95
C LYS A 203 8.28 14.74 5.24
N ALA A 204 7.50 15.07 4.22
CA ALA A 204 6.08 15.40 4.39
C ALA A 204 5.26 14.18 4.84
N GLU A 205 5.59 12.98 4.38
CA GLU A 205 4.93 11.75 4.83
C GLU A 205 5.19 11.41 6.31
N LEU A 206 6.25 11.94 6.95
CA LEU A 206 6.49 11.73 8.38
C LEU A 206 5.35 12.22 9.29
N SER A 207 4.51 13.13 8.81
CA SER A 207 3.33 13.63 9.54
C SER A 207 2.01 13.10 8.99
N ASN A 208 2.02 12.09 8.11
CA ASN A 208 0.81 11.52 7.52
C ASN A 208 -0.10 10.91 8.61
N PRO A 209 -1.29 11.48 8.88
CA PRO A 209 -2.15 11.00 9.96
C PRO A 209 -2.88 9.70 9.61
N ASN A 210 -2.89 9.31 8.32
CA ASN A 210 -3.72 8.23 7.82
C ASN A 210 -2.97 6.93 7.60
N ASP A 211 -1.64 6.89 7.73
CA ASP A 211 -0.85 5.69 7.41
C ASP A 211 0.41 5.62 8.29
N SER A 212 0.33 4.90 9.39
CA SER A 212 1.46 4.70 10.31
C SER A 212 2.61 3.91 9.67
N GLY A 213 2.30 3.00 8.74
CA GLY A 213 3.29 2.26 7.96
C GLY A 213 4.02 3.14 6.94
N ALA A 214 3.35 4.12 6.33
CA ALA A 214 4.02 5.10 5.46
C ALA A 214 4.99 5.97 6.27
N ARG A 215 4.59 6.42 7.48
CA ARG A 215 5.50 7.12 8.40
C ARG A 215 6.74 6.27 8.71
N PHE A 216 6.56 5.00 9.04
CA PHE A 216 7.67 4.05 9.26
C PHE A 216 8.60 3.92 8.04
N CYS A 217 8.02 3.72 6.85
CA CYS A 217 8.78 3.61 5.61
C CYS A 217 9.59 4.88 5.31
N SER A 218 9.01 6.06 5.55
CA SER A 218 9.70 7.33 5.41
C SER A 218 10.86 7.46 6.39
N VAL A 219 10.70 7.04 7.65
CA VAL A 219 11.81 7.00 8.62
C VAL A 219 12.95 6.11 8.11
N LEU A 220 12.64 4.91 7.61
CA LEU A 220 13.66 4.00 7.06
C LEU A 220 14.42 4.63 5.90
N LEU A 221 13.72 5.19 4.92
CA LEU A 221 14.32 5.76 3.72
C LEU A 221 15.14 7.02 4.04
N LEU A 222 14.64 7.89 4.92
CA LEU A 222 15.34 9.10 5.34
C LEU A 222 16.58 8.77 6.17
N SER A 223 16.52 7.78 7.07
CA SER A 223 17.67 7.36 7.89
C SER A 223 18.87 6.91 7.04
N ARG A 224 18.63 6.28 5.88
CA ARG A 224 19.68 5.86 4.93
C ARG A 224 20.40 7.04 4.28
N ASN A 225 19.73 8.20 4.17
CA ASN A 225 20.21 9.39 3.47
C ASN A 225 20.68 10.51 4.43
N GLN A 226 20.53 10.33 5.74
CA GLN A 226 20.76 11.38 6.75
C GLN A 226 22.18 11.97 6.76
N ARG A 227 23.20 11.18 6.39
CA ARG A 227 24.58 11.68 6.30
C ARG A 227 24.80 12.67 5.16
N ALA A 228 24.02 12.54 4.08
CA ALA A 228 24.14 13.41 2.91
C ALA A 228 23.29 14.69 3.05
N GLU A 229 22.24 14.66 3.88
CA GLU A 229 21.20 15.69 3.92
C GLU A 229 20.86 16.11 5.36
N PRO A 230 21.55 17.14 5.91
CA PRO A 230 21.43 17.55 7.30
C PRO A 230 19.99 17.89 7.76
N HIS A 231 19.17 18.43 6.86
CA HIS A 231 17.77 18.80 7.13
C HIS A 231 16.84 17.61 7.40
N ILE A 232 17.31 16.37 7.23
CA ILE A 232 16.55 15.18 7.64
C ILE A 232 16.40 15.12 9.16
N THR A 233 17.41 15.54 9.92
CA THR A 233 17.39 15.53 11.38
C THR A 233 16.27 16.42 11.92
N ASP A 234 16.10 17.63 11.36
CA ASP A 234 15.03 18.56 11.78
C ASP A 234 13.63 17.97 11.54
N ALA A 235 13.44 17.30 10.40
CA ALA A 235 12.19 16.65 10.06
C ALA A 235 11.87 15.50 11.02
N LEU A 236 12.86 14.67 11.37
CA LEU A 236 12.72 13.59 12.34
C LEU A 236 12.44 14.11 13.75
N LEU A 237 13.12 15.18 14.19
CA LEU A 237 12.87 15.84 15.47
C LEU A 237 11.46 16.44 15.56
N SER A 238 10.96 16.98 14.44
CA SER A 238 9.57 17.47 14.35
C SER A 238 8.57 16.31 14.47
N ALA A 239 8.79 15.23 13.71
CA ALA A 239 7.95 14.03 13.76
C ALA A 239 7.93 13.38 15.16
N LEU A 240 9.06 13.36 15.86
CA LEU A 240 9.17 12.80 17.21
C LEU A 240 8.20 13.47 18.21
N ARG A 241 7.87 14.76 18.01
CA ARG A 241 7.01 15.52 18.93
C ARG A 241 5.53 15.22 18.76
N SER A 242 5.11 14.70 17.60
CA SER A 242 3.70 14.48 17.27
C SER A 242 3.36 13.02 16.99
N GLU A 243 4.36 12.14 16.87
CA GLU A 243 4.13 10.72 16.65
C GLU A 243 3.50 10.04 17.87
N SER A 244 2.49 9.20 17.61
CA SER A 244 1.72 8.48 18.62
C SER A 244 2.00 6.98 18.63
N SER A 245 2.48 6.42 17.52
CA SER A 245 2.96 5.04 17.43
C SER A 245 4.30 4.92 18.15
N ARG A 246 4.34 4.08 19.19
CA ARG A 246 5.55 3.73 19.94
C ARG A 246 6.61 3.12 19.05
N GLU A 247 6.23 2.28 18.09
CA GLU A 247 7.20 1.66 17.19
C GLU A 247 7.80 2.68 16.22
N ASN A 248 7.00 3.64 15.74
CA ASN A 248 7.55 4.76 14.97
C ASN A 248 8.43 5.66 15.83
N LEU A 249 8.06 5.94 17.09
CA LEU A 249 8.92 6.70 18.01
C LEU A 249 10.27 6.00 18.21
N ARG A 250 10.28 4.68 18.36
CA ARG A 250 11.52 3.88 18.42
C ARG A 250 12.33 4.00 17.12
N ALA A 251 11.68 3.88 15.97
CA ALA A 251 12.34 3.99 14.67
C ALA A 251 12.95 5.39 14.45
N ILE A 252 12.23 6.46 14.81
CA ILE A 252 12.70 7.84 14.75
C ILE A 252 13.89 8.04 15.70
N GLY A 253 13.79 7.55 16.94
CA GLY A 253 14.88 7.61 17.92
C GLY A 253 16.14 6.89 17.45
N ALA A 254 15.98 5.70 16.85
CA ALA A 254 17.08 4.95 16.26
C ALA A 254 17.74 5.73 15.12
N ALA A 255 16.95 6.28 14.19
CA ALA A 255 17.46 7.09 13.10
C ALA A 255 18.24 8.32 13.62
N LEU A 256 17.68 9.06 14.58
CA LEU A 256 18.35 10.20 15.20
C LEU A 256 19.65 9.82 15.91
N ALA A 257 19.74 8.61 16.47
CA ALA A 257 20.95 8.07 17.09
C ALA A 257 21.96 7.49 16.08
N GLY A 258 21.66 7.54 14.77
CA GLY A 258 22.49 6.93 13.73
C GLY A 258 22.48 5.39 13.74
N VAL A 259 21.48 4.80 14.40
CA VAL A 259 21.26 3.35 14.47
C VAL A 259 20.25 2.94 13.39
N ASN A 260 20.46 1.80 12.75
CA ASN A 260 19.52 1.27 11.77
C ASN A 260 18.17 0.96 12.46
N PRO A 261 17.04 1.58 12.06
CA PRO A 261 15.75 1.33 12.70
C PRO A 261 15.21 -0.09 12.58
N LEU A 262 15.81 -0.94 11.73
CA LEU A 262 15.48 -2.37 11.62
C LEU A 262 16.22 -3.26 12.63
N LYS A 263 17.14 -2.70 13.43
CA LYS A 263 17.98 -3.44 14.40
C LYS A 263 17.63 -3.19 15.87
N ILE A 264 16.51 -2.51 16.12
CA ILE A 264 16.03 -2.17 17.46
C ILE A 264 14.91 -3.11 17.91
#